data_AF-A0A816UEH5-F1
#
_entry.id   AF-A0A816UEH5-F1
#
_cell.length_a   1.000
_cell.length_b   1.000
_cell.length_c   1.000
_cell.angle_alpha   90.00
_cell.angle_beta   90.00
_cell.angle_gamma   90.00
#
_symmetry.space_group_name_H-M   'P 1'
#
loop_
_entity.id
_entity.type
_entity.pdbx_description
1 polymer ?
#
loop_
_entity_poly.entity_id
_entity_poly.type
_entity_poly.pdbx_seq_one_letter_code
_entity_poly.pdbx_strand_id
1 'polypeptide(L)'
;MEALYGVSSGNFDIKSPADKFFTSFTDDIDSTFDIISKEKITESVGWEKRTVTLNMCGNLVSDSYNTFKATITVTPKEDETDGSRVVWTVEYEKIRHDIGDPMWIIDILINYLKETDEYLCM
;
A
#
# COMPACT_ATOMS: atom_id res chain seq x y z
N MET A 1 -16.67 22.22 7.04
CA MET A 1 -15.54 22.05 6.11
C MET A 1 -14.91 20.71 6.45
N GLU A 2 -14.73 19.84 5.47
CA GLU A 2 -13.99 18.59 5.68
C GLU A 2 -12.52 18.86 5.97
N ALA A 3 -11.85 17.98 6.71
CA ALA A 3 -10.42 18.12 6.94
C ALA A 3 -9.64 17.88 5.62
N LEU A 4 -8.58 18.65 5.41
CA LEU A 4 -7.64 18.37 4.31
C LEU A 4 -6.80 17.13 4.62
N TYR A 5 -6.50 16.89 5.90
CA TYR A 5 -5.78 15.72 6.37
C TYR A 5 -6.74 14.57 6.68
N GLY A 6 -6.38 13.36 6.24
CA GLY A 6 -7.12 12.15 6.52
C GLY A 6 -6.21 10.95 6.69
N VAL A 7 -6.75 9.94 7.38
CA VAL A 7 -6.11 8.63 7.55
C VAL A 7 -7.14 7.56 7.23
N SER A 8 -6.72 6.58 6.44
CA SER A 8 -7.49 5.37 6.17
C SER A 8 -6.63 4.16 6.50
N SER A 9 -7.21 3.15 7.13
CA SER A 9 -6.47 1.94 7.50
C SER A 9 -7.36 0.71 7.38
N GLY A 10 -6.72 -0.43 7.23
CA GLY A 10 -7.39 -1.70 7.11
C GLY A 10 -6.40 -2.85 7.16
N ASN A 11 -6.95 -4.05 7.05
CA ASN A 11 -6.15 -5.26 7.04
C ASN A 11 -6.91 -6.39 6.36
N PHE A 12 -6.19 -7.36 5.83
CA PHE A 12 -6.75 -8.57 5.24
C PHE A 12 -5.75 -9.71 5.32
N ASP A 13 -6.27 -10.93 5.26
CA ASP A 13 -5.47 -12.14 5.28
C ASP A 13 -5.03 -12.54 3.87
N ILE A 14 -3.81 -13.05 3.78
CA ILE A 14 -3.20 -13.65 2.60
C ILE A 14 -2.78 -15.09 2.91
N LYS A 15 -2.70 -15.93 1.87
CA LYS A 15 -2.32 -17.35 2.00
C LYS A 15 -0.80 -17.56 1.94
N SER A 16 -0.10 -16.66 1.28
CA SER A 16 1.36 -16.73 1.12
C SER A 16 2.10 -16.51 2.44
N PRO A 17 3.26 -17.14 2.63
CA PRO A 17 4.15 -16.83 3.76
C PRO A 17 4.64 -15.38 3.71
N ALA A 18 4.74 -14.73 4.87
CA ALA A 18 5.08 -13.31 4.98
C ALA A 18 6.38 -12.93 4.27
N ASP A 19 7.46 -13.71 4.41
CA ASP A 19 8.74 -13.40 3.73
C ASP A 19 8.64 -13.48 2.21
N LYS A 20 7.96 -14.53 1.70
CA LYS A 20 7.78 -14.75 0.26
C LYS A 20 6.94 -13.62 -0.34
N PHE A 21 5.82 -13.30 0.30
CA PHE A 21 4.95 -12.21 -0.11
C PHE A 21 5.68 -10.88 -0.08
N PHE A 22 6.30 -10.54 1.05
CA PHE A 22 6.96 -9.25 1.25
C PHE A 22 8.07 -9.02 0.21
N THR A 23 8.89 -10.05 -0.07
CA THR A 23 9.95 -9.96 -1.08
C THR A 23 9.39 -9.68 -2.48
N SER A 24 8.43 -10.47 -2.96
CA SER A 24 7.83 -10.29 -4.30
C SER A 24 7.18 -8.92 -4.45
N PHE A 25 6.43 -8.51 -3.41
CA PHE A 25 5.78 -7.23 -3.35
C PHE A 25 6.78 -6.06 -3.45
N THR A 26 7.87 -6.09 -2.67
CA THR A 26 8.86 -5.00 -2.68
C THR A 26 9.66 -4.93 -3.98
N ASP A 27 9.83 -6.05 -4.68
CA ASP A 27 10.57 -6.11 -5.93
C ASP A 27 9.77 -5.48 -7.09
N ASP A 28 8.45 -5.63 -7.08
CA ASP A 28 7.60 -5.26 -8.22
C ASP A 28 6.88 -3.91 -8.06
N ILE A 29 6.70 -3.42 -6.83
CA ILE A 29 5.78 -2.30 -6.55
C ILE A 29 6.14 -0.99 -7.27
N ASP A 30 7.42 -0.62 -7.33
CA ASP A 30 7.82 0.61 -8.01
C ASP A 30 7.50 0.55 -9.51
N SER A 31 7.72 -0.60 -10.15
CA SER A 31 7.44 -0.79 -11.58
C SER A 31 5.92 -0.82 -11.87
N THR A 32 5.14 -1.38 -10.95
CA THR A 32 3.68 -1.48 -11.09
C THR A 32 3.01 -0.10 -11.05
N PHE A 33 3.55 0.81 -10.24
CA PHE A 33 2.97 2.14 -10.02
C PHE A 33 3.63 3.26 -10.85
N ASP A 34 4.57 2.95 -11.76
CA ASP A 34 5.27 3.93 -12.61
C ASP A 34 4.33 4.75 -13.52
N ILE A 35 3.14 4.23 -13.84
CA ILE A 35 2.12 4.97 -14.60
C ILE A 35 1.38 5.99 -13.70
N ILE A 36 1.25 5.68 -12.41
CA ILE A 36 0.49 6.48 -11.43
C ILE A 36 1.38 7.51 -10.73
N SER A 37 2.68 7.22 -10.60
CA SER A 37 3.69 8.06 -9.98
C SER A 37 4.84 8.28 -10.95
N LYS A 38 5.28 9.52 -11.11
CA LYS A 38 6.44 9.85 -11.96
C LYS A 38 7.77 9.49 -11.28
N GLU A 39 7.73 9.32 -9.96
CA GLU A 39 8.90 9.04 -9.13
C GLU A 39 8.78 7.66 -8.50
N LYS A 40 9.93 7.14 -8.05
CA LYS A 40 9.99 5.92 -7.23
C LYS A 40 9.11 6.10 -6.00
N ILE A 41 8.12 5.24 -5.81
CA ILE A 41 7.16 5.38 -4.71
C ILE A 41 7.70 4.80 -3.40
N THR A 42 8.63 3.84 -3.46
CA THR A 42 9.17 3.23 -2.24
C THR A 42 10.11 4.19 -1.51
N GLU A 43 9.64 4.70 -0.36
CA GLU A 43 10.39 5.60 0.52
C GLU A 43 11.34 4.81 1.44
N SER A 44 10.87 3.72 2.04
CA SER A 44 11.70 2.88 2.92
C SER A 44 11.21 1.43 3.00
N VAL A 45 12.15 0.51 3.24
CA VAL A 45 11.88 -0.92 3.42
C VAL A 45 12.56 -1.40 4.71
N GLY A 46 11.77 -1.96 5.62
CA GLY A 46 12.21 -2.56 6.88
C GLY A 46 12.01 -4.06 6.86
N TRP A 47 13.01 -4.80 6.41
CA TRP A 47 12.96 -6.27 6.25
C TRP A 47 12.70 -7.04 7.54
N GLU A 48 13.25 -6.59 8.67
CA GLU A 48 13.04 -7.24 9.98
C GLU A 48 11.56 -7.27 10.37
N LYS A 49 10.88 -6.14 10.19
CA LYS A 49 9.46 -5.97 10.53
C LYS A 49 8.51 -6.25 9.37
N ARG A 50 9.06 -6.51 8.17
CA ARG A 50 8.32 -6.61 6.90
C ARG A 50 7.38 -5.43 6.72
N THR A 51 7.94 -4.24 6.92
CA THR A 51 7.24 -2.97 6.75
C THR A 51 7.82 -2.23 5.56
N VAL A 52 6.96 -1.77 4.64
CA VAL A 52 7.34 -0.80 3.62
C VAL A 52 6.63 0.52 3.89
N THR A 53 7.27 1.60 3.51
CA THR A 53 6.64 2.91 3.41
C THR A 53 6.72 3.38 1.97
N LEU A 54 5.56 3.73 1.42
CA LEU A 54 5.40 4.28 0.08
C LEU A 54 5.04 5.76 0.22
N ASN A 55 5.69 6.62 -0.56
CA ASN A 55 5.33 8.01 -0.73
C ASN A 55 4.99 8.21 -2.21
N MET A 56 3.70 8.31 -2.53
CA MET A 56 3.24 8.43 -3.92
C MET A 56 3.11 9.91 -4.27
N CYS A 57 3.87 10.36 -5.24
CA CYS A 57 3.87 11.72 -5.73
C CYS A 57 3.97 11.79 -7.26
N GLY A 58 3.45 12.86 -7.84
CA GLY A 58 3.45 13.07 -9.28
C GLY A 58 2.24 12.46 -9.99
N ASN A 59 2.08 12.86 -11.25
CA ASN A 59 0.95 12.53 -12.13
C ASN A 59 -0.41 12.70 -11.41
N LEU A 60 -1.29 11.69 -11.49
CA LEU A 60 -2.67 11.74 -11.00
C LEU A 60 -2.77 12.02 -9.49
N VAL A 61 -1.75 11.66 -8.71
CA VAL A 61 -1.77 11.84 -7.25
C VAL A 61 -1.65 13.31 -6.89
N SER A 62 -0.70 14.03 -7.51
CA SER A 62 -0.42 15.44 -7.19
C SER A 62 -1.51 16.42 -7.65
N ASP A 63 -2.38 16.01 -8.57
CA ASP A 63 -3.54 16.80 -8.99
C ASP A 63 -4.65 16.86 -7.92
N SER A 64 -4.60 15.99 -6.92
CA SER A 64 -5.64 15.84 -5.89
C SER A 64 -5.09 15.88 -4.45
N TYR A 65 -3.86 15.43 -4.24
CA TYR A 65 -3.27 15.29 -2.90
C TYR A 65 -1.86 15.91 -2.82
N ASN A 66 -1.64 16.75 -1.81
CA ASN A 66 -0.32 17.26 -1.41
C ASN A 66 0.56 16.13 -0.84
N THR A 67 -0.04 15.17 -0.15
CA THR A 67 0.64 14.01 0.44
C THR A 67 -0.22 12.78 0.22
N PHE A 68 0.40 11.67 -0.18
CA PHE A 68 -0.19 10.34 -0.16
C PHE A 68 0.88 9.34 0.29
N LYS A 69 0.78 8.90 1.54
CA LYS A 69 1.77 8.04 2.18
C LYS A 69 1.13 6.75 2.65
N ALA A 70 1.60 5.61 2.18
CA ALA A 70 1.10 4.30 2.58
C ALA A 70 2.16 3.55 3.40
N THR A 71 1.79 3.02 4.54
CA THR A 71 2.59 2.09 5.34
C THR A 71 1.94 0.72 5.27
N ILE A 72 2.68 -0.29 4.85
CA ILE A 72 2.19 -1.68 4.75
C ILE A 72 3.10 -2.57 5.58
N THR A 73 2.50 -3.41 6.41
CA THR A 73 3.19 -4.41 7.23
C THR A 73 2.62 -5.79 6.96
N VAL A 74 3.49 -6.79 6.84
CA VAL A 74 3.10 -8.18 6.62
C VAL A 74 3.57 -9.03 7.79
N THR A 75 2.63 -9.59 8.56
CA THR A 75 2.95 -10.43 9.72
C THR A 75 2.51 -11.88 9.48
N PRO A 76 3.33 -12.89 9.83
CA PRO A 76 2.85 -14.27 9.90
C PRO A 76 1.63 -14.36 10.82
N LYS A 77 0.68 -15.25 10.49
CA LYS A 77 -0.39 -15.55 11.44
C LYS A 77 0.13 -16.49 12.53
N GLU A 78 -0.41 -16.37 13.74
CA GLU A 78 -0.04 -17.18 14.89
C GLU A 78 -0.81 -18.51 14.98
N ASP A 79 -1.84 -18.72 14.15
CA ASP A 79 -2.72 -19.89 14.16
C ASP A 79 -2.22 -21.04 13.27
N GLU A 80 -2.85 -22.23 13.39
CA GLU A 80 -2.46 -23.47 12.70
C GLU A 80 -2.64 -23.42 11.17
N THR A 81 -3.20 -22.34 10.63
CA THR A 81 -3.33 -22.15 9.17
C THR A 81 -2.14 -21.39 8.62
N ASP A 82 -1.44 -21.98 7.65
CA ASP A 82 -0.45 -21.28 6.85
C ASP A 82 -1.04 -19.96 6.28
N GLY A 83 -0.25 -18.89 6.32
CA GLY A 83 -0.63 -17.60 5.76
C GLY A 83 -0.07 -16.43 6.53
N SER A 84 -0.54 -15.23 6.19
CA SER A 84 -0.08 -13.97 6.78
C SER A 84 -1.19 -12.93 6.81
N ARG A 85 -1.02 -11.88 7.61
CA ARG A 85 -1.89 -10.72 7.69
C ARG A 85 -1.16 -9.53 7.09
N VAL A 86 -1.81 -8.86 6.14
CA VAL A 86 -1.40 -7.56 5.64
C VAL A 86 -2.16 -6.50 6.43
N VAL A 87 -1.42 -5.56 7.02
CA VAL A 87 -1.96 -4.35 7.65
C VAL A 87 -1.50 -3.16 6.84
N TRP A 88 -2.41 -2.25 6.50
CA TRP A 88 -2.10 -1.06 5.74
C TRP A 88 -2.69 0.19 6.42
N THR A 89 -1.95 1.28 6.33
CA THR A 89 -2.37 2.62 6.75
C THR A 89 -1.98 3.59 5.65
N VAL A 90 -2.91 4.47 5.26
CA VAL A 90 -2.71 5.52 4.27
C VAL A 90 -3.01 6.86 4.92
N GLU A 91 -2.01 7.72 4.94
CA GLU A 91 -2.09 9.11 5.38
C GLU A 91 -2.09 10.00 4.15
N TYR A 92 -3.02 10.94 4.09
CA TYR A 92 -3.13 11.82 2.92
C TYR A 92 -3.50 13.25 3.31
N GLU A 93 -3.09 14.18 2.44
CA GLU A 93 -3.46 15.59 2.52
C GLU A 93 -4.06 16.01 1.17
N LYS A 94 -5.33 16.39 1.16
CA LYS A 94 -6.04 16.93 -0.01
C LYS A 94 -5.51 18.32 -0.35
N ILE A 95 -5.42 18.66 -1.64
CA ILE A 95 -5.03 20.01 -2.06
C ILE A 95 -6.12 21.07 -1.74
N ARG A 96 -7.39 20.64 -1.58
CA ARG A 96 -8.55 21.48 -1.22
C ARG A 96 -9.75 20.64 -0.76
N HIS A 97 -10.75 21.29 -0.18
CA HIS A 97 -11.88 20.63 0.52
C HIS A 97 -12.88 19.87 -0.38
N ASP A 98 -12.94 20.15 -1.69
CA ASP A 98 -13.84 19.46 -2.63
C ASP A 98 -13.23 18.17 -3.22
N ILE A 99 -11.99 17.85 -2.87
CA ILE A 99 -11.36 16.58 -3.23
C ILE A 99 -11.93 15.48 -2.32
N GLY A 100 -12.39 14.39 -2.93
CA GLY A 100 -12.83 13.20 -2.20
C GLY A 100 -11.67 12.51 -1.48
N ASP A 101 -11.99 11.52 -0.66
CA ASP A 101 -10.95 10.66 -0.06
C ASP A 101 -10.34 9.77 -1.16
N PRO A 102 -9.06 9.37 -1.05
CA PRO A 102 -8.35 8.64 -2.10
C PRO A 102 -8.70 7.15 -2.17
N MET A 103 -9.97 6.80 -1.97
CA MET A 103 -10.42 5.40 -1.96
C MET A 103 -10.04 4.66 -3.24
N TRP A 104 -10.09 5.33 -4.39
CA TRP A 104 -9.70 4.73 -5.66
C TRP A 104 -8.21 4.32 -5.72
N ILE A 105 -7.30 5.11 -5.14
CA ILE A 105 -5.86 4.78 -5.08
C ILE A 105 -5.65 3.64 -4.09
N ILE A 106 -6.34 3.70 -2.95
CA ILE A 106 -6.28 2.67 -1.90
C ILE A 106 -6.78 1.33 -2.44
N ASP A 107 -7.88 1.33 -3.20
CA ASP A 107 -8.44 0.12 -3.80
C ASP A 107 -7.48 -0.49 -4.83
N ILE A 108 -6.80 0.31 -5.65
CA ILE A 108 -5.76 -0.18 -6.58
C ILE A 108 -4.63 -0.86 -5.80
N LEU A 109 -4.13 -0.22 -4.74
CA LEU A 109 -3.07 -0.77 -3.89
C LEU A 109 -3.50 -2.09 -3.22
N ILE A 110 -4.71 -2.15 -2.67
CA ILE A 110 -5.24 -3.36 -2.04
C ILE A 110 -5.44 -4.48 -3.06
N ASN A 111 -5.95 -4.17 -4.24
CA ASN A 111 -6.16 -5.17 -5.30
C ASN A 111 -4.82 -5.74 -5.78
N TYR A 112 -3.82 -4.89 -6.00
CA TYR A 112 -2.46 -5.33 -6.34
C TYR A 112 -1.87 -6.29 -5.29
N LEU A 113 -2.02 -5.95 -4.00
CA LEU A 113 -1.56 -6.81 -2.92
C LEU A 113 -2.28 -8.17 -2.91
N LYS A 114 -3.58 -8.21 -3.20
CA LYS A 114 -4.35 -9.47 -3.31
C LYS A 114 -3.92 -10.28 -4.53
N GLU A 115 -3.72 -9.64 -5.67
CA GLU A 115 -3.26 -10.30 -6.91
C GLU A 115 -1.85 -10.89 -6.73
N THR A 116 -0.98 -10.23 -5.97
CA THR A 116 0.33 -10.77 -5.61
C THR A 116 0.21 -12.04 -4.76
N ASP A 117 -0.72 -12.08 -3.79
CA ASP A 117 -0.96 -13.30 -3.01
C ASP A 117 -1.49 -14.43 -3.89
N GLU A 118 -2.47 -14.13 -4.76
CA GLU A 118 -3.01 -15.09 -5.70
C GLU A 118 -1.91 -15.65 -6.61
N TYR A 119 -1.04 -14.80 -7.15
CA TYR A 119 0.10 -15.20 -7.97
C TYR A 119 1.09 -16.13 -7.25
N LEU A 120 1.41 -15.83 -5.98
CA LEU A 120 2.36 -16.61 -5.20
C LEU A 120 1.80 -17.94 -4.69
N CYS A 121 0.48 -18.10 -4.74
CA CYS A 121 -0.26 -19.30 -4.33
C CYS A 121 -0.75 -20.17 -5.50
N MET A 122 -0.56 -19.74 -6.74
CA MET A 122 -0.70 -20.60 -7.93
C MET A 122 0.43 -21.63 -7.99
#